data_AF-A0A942G3I9-F1
#
_entry.id   AF-A0A942G3I9-F1
#
_cell.length_a   1.000
_cell.length_b   1.000
_cell.length_c   1.000
_cell.angle_alpha   90.00
_cell.angle_beta   90.00
_cell.angle_gamma   90.00
#
_symmetry.space_group_name_H-M   'P 1'
#
loop_
_entity.id
_entity.type
_entity.pdbx_description
1 polymer ?
#
loop_
_entity_poly.entity_id
_entity_poly.type
_entity_poly.pdbx_seq_one_letter_code
_entity_poly.pdbx_strand_id
1 'polypeptide(L)'
;VDTLRDTLRIFAEMIGGTPDAVTGLKQGGLRVNAAAMEQAAQKGYATATDLADYLVQKGLPFRDAHECVAHAVKAASSHACDLAELPLAVLQGFHPLIDADVYDCLSLRGSLEARSTVGGTAPAQVRLQLARQRARLGLDEPAAATA
;
A
#
# COMPACT_ATOMS: atom_id res chain seq x y z
N VAL A 1 -6.13 6.24 -37.03
CA VAL A 1 -6.38 5.34 -35.88
C VAL A 1 -5.50 5.82 -34.74
N ASP A 2 -6.07 6.19 -33.60
CA ASP A 2 -5.31 6.63 -32.41
C ASP A 2 -5.28 5.47 -31.41
N THR A 3 -4.31 4.58 -31.63
CA THR A 3 -4.23 3.30 -30.90
C THR A 3 -4.04 3.49 -29.39
N LEU A 4 -3.40 4.59 -28.95
CA LEU A 4 -3.24 4.91 -27.54
C LEU A 4 -4.60 5.24 -26.90
N ARG A 5 -5.35 6.15 -27.52
CA ARG A 5 -6.67 6.55 -27.03
C ARG A 5 -7.64 5.38 -27.01
N ASP A 6 -7.63 4.57 -28.06
CA ASP A 6 -8.51 3.41 -28.18
C ASP A 6 -8.18 2.36 -27.09
N THR A 7 -6.88 2.12 -26.85
CA THR A 7 -6.43 1.22 -25.77
C THR A 7 -6.84 1.74 -24.39
N LEU A 8 -6.63 3.02 -24.10
CA LEU A 8 -6.99 3.61 -22.81
C LEU A 8 -8.50 3.57 -22.56
N ARG A 9 -9.31 3.77 -23.61
CA ARG A 9 -10.77 3.63 -23.53
C ARG A 9 -11.18 2.21 -23.15
N ILE A 10 -10.61 1.22 -23.83
CA ILE A 10 -10.89 -0.20 -23.53
C ILE A 10 -10.53 -0.52 -22.09
N PHE A 11 -9.35 -0.08 -21.59
CA PHE A 11 -8.97 -0.31 -20.19
C PHE A 11 -9.94 0.35 -19.21
N ALA A 12 -10.37 1.60 -19.47
CA ALA A 12 -11.32 2.30 -18.61
C ALA A 12 -12.68 1.56 -18.56
N GLU A 13 -13.16 1.07 -19.70
CA GLU A 13 -14.40 0.30 -19.81
C GLU A 13 -14.27 -1.08 -19.12
N MET A 14 -13.14 -1.76 -19.29
CA MET A 14 -12.88 -3.04 -18.61
C MET A 14 -12.83 -2.91 -17.09
N ILE A 15 -12.25 -1.83 -16.57
CA ILE A 15 -12.17 -1.57 -15.13
C ILE A 15 -13.53 -1.12 -14.59
N GLY A 16 -14.16 -0.13 -15.23
CA GLY A 16 -15.38 0.53 -14.75
C GLY A 16 -16.69 -0.20 -15.06
N GLY A 17 -16.64 -1.19 -15.96
CA GLY A 17 -17.80 -1.82 -16.57
C GLY A 17 -18.48 -0.90 -17.59
N THR A 18 -19.28 -1.49 -18.47
CA THR A 18 -20.05 -0.76 -19.49
C THR A 18 -21.53 -0.75 -19.12
N PRO A 19 -22.22 0.40 -19.23
CA PRO A 19 -23.68 0.43 -19.04
C PRO A 19 -24.36 -0.29 -20.21
N ASP A 20 -25.28 -1.19 -19.88
CA ASP A 20 -26.15 -1.83 -20.85
C ASP A 20 -27.09 -0.80 -21.47
N ALA A 21 -27.15 -0.76 -22.80
CA ALA A 21 -27.85 0.29 -23.54
C ALA A 21 -29.38 0.29 -23.33
N VAL A 22 -29.96 -0.84 -22.89
CA VAL A 22 -31.41 -1.01 -22.73
C VAL A 22 -31.82 -0.84 -21.27
N THR A 23 -31.06 -1.40 -20.34
CA THR A 23 -31.38 -1.44 -18.91
C THR A 23 -30.66 -0.36 -18.09
N GLY A 24 -29.60 0.25 -18.64
CA GLY A 24 -28.74 1.21 -17.93
C GLY A 24 -27.86 0.60 -16.85
N LEU A 25 -27.99 -0.71 -16.58
CA LEU A 25 -27.20 -1.41 -15.57
C LEU A 25 -25.78 -1.65 -16.07
N LYS A 26 -24.78 -1.40 -15.22
CA LYS A 26 -23.38 -1.69 -15.55
C LYS A 26 -23.14 -3.21 -15.59
N GLN A 27 -22.66 -3.69 -16.73
CA GLN A 27 -22.20 -5.06 -16.94
C GLN A 27 -20.67 -5.12 -17.00
N GLY A 28 -20.08 -6.23 -16.56
CA GLY A 28 -18.64 -6.39 -16.46
C GLY A 28 -18.02 -5.53 -15.35
N GLY A 29 -16.76 -5.10 -15.54
CA GLY A 29 -16.01 -4.32 -14.56
C GLY A 29 -15.21 -5.17 -13.57
N LEU A 30 -14.15 -4.58 -13.02
CA LEU A 30 -13.33 -5.22 -12.00
C LEU A 30 -14.09 -5.21 -10.66
N ARG A 31 -14.18 -6.38 -10.02
CA ARG A 31 -14.69 -6.51 -8.65
C ARG A 31 -13.54 -6.79 -7.69
N VAL A 32 -13.40 -5.93 -6.69
CA VAL A 32 -12.38 -6.06 -5.65
C VAL A 32 -12.81 -7.14 -4.66
N ASN A 33 -11.95 -8.13 -4.44
CA ASN A 33 -12.03 -9.04 -3.30
C ASN A 33 -11.07 -8.54 -2.21
N ALA A 34 -11.58 -7.67 -1.33
CA ALA A 34 -10.78 -6.99 -0.32
C ALA A 34 -10.06 -7.98 0.61
N ALA A 35 -10.76 -9.03 1.06
CA ALA A 35 -10.19 -10.04 1.96
C ALA A 35 -9.03 -10.80 1.31
N ALA A 36 -9.17 -11.23 0.05
CA ALA A 36 -8.10 -11.91 -0.66
C ALA A 36 -6.90 -10.99 -0.92
N MET A 37 -7.14 -9.70 -1.22
CA MET A 37 -6.08 -8.71 -1.43
C MET A 37 -5.31 -8.41 -0.13
N GLU A 38 -6.01 -8.28 0.99
CA GLU A 38 -5.39 -8.07 2.31
C GLU A 38 -4.53 -9.26 2.71
N GLN A 39 -5.05 -10.49 2.58
CA GLN A 39 -4.28 -11.71 2.83
C GLN A 39 -3.07 -11.85 1.91
N ALA A 40 -3.15 -11.39 0.66
CA ALA A 40 -2.01 -11.39 -0.26
C ALA A 40 -0.96 -10.35 0.15
N ALA A 41 -1.38 -9.17 0.60
CA ALA A 41 -0.48 -8.10 1.03
C ALA A 41 0.27 -8.42 2.33
N GLN A 42 -0.28 -9.29 3.18
CA GLN A 42 0.41 -9.80 4.39
C GLN A 42 1.51 -10.81 4.05
N LYS A 43 1.53 -11.39 2.84
CA LYS A 43 2.48 -12.45 2.50
C LYS A 43 3.80 -11.87 1.99
N GLY A 44 4.87 -12.64 2.17
CA GLY A 44 6.16 -12.41 1.52
C GLY A 44 7.00 -11.31 2.16
N TYR A 45 6.77 -10.99 3.44
CA TYR A 45 7.56 -10.03 4.20
C TYR A 45 7.60 -8.64 3.55
N ALA A 46 6.46 -8.17 3.03
CA ALA A 46 6.36 -6.88 2.36
C ALA A 46 6.86 -5.71 3.25
N THR A 47 6.73 -5.85 4.57
CA THR A 47 7.17 -4.88 5.58
C THR A 47 8.65 -5.01 5.97
N ALA A 48 9.42 -5.93 5.39
CA ALA A 48 10.86 -6.04 5.64
C ALA A 48 11.61 -4.75 5.28
N THR A 49 11.22 -4.08 4.20
CA THR A 49 11.82 -2.80 3.82
C THR A 49 11.47 -1.70 4.84
N ASP A 50 10.28 -1.75 5.44
CA ASP A 50 9.88 -0.82 6.50
C ASP A 50 10.74 -1.01 7.77
N LEU A 51 11.09 -2.25 8.10
CA LEU A 51 12.03 -2.53 9.20
C LEU A 51 13.44 -1.97 8.92
N ALA A 52 13.90 -2.03 7.66
CA ALA A 52 15.17 -1.44 7.28
C ALA A 52 15.13 0.09 7.40
N ASP A 53 14.08 0.73 6.88
CA ASP A 53 13.87 2.17 6.99
C ASP A 53 13.78 2.63 8.45
N TYR A 54 13.10 1.86 9.30
CA TYR A 54 13.02 2.08 10.75
C TYR A 54 14.41 2.09 11.40
N LEU A 55 15.26 1.11 11.10
CA LEU A 55 16.62 1.05 11.64
C LEU A 55 17.49 2.21 11.12
N VAL A 56 17.34 2.57 9.85
CA VAL A 56 18.04 3.72 9.24
C VAL A 56 17.62 5.03 9.92
N GLN A 57 16.33 5.21 10.19
CA GLN A 57 15.82 6.37 10.93
C GLN A 57 16.38 6.43 12.36
N LYS A 58 16.66 5.27 12.97
CA LYS A 58 17.33 5.18 14.27
C LYS A 58 18.85 5.30 14.22
N GLY A 59 19.42 5.55 13.04
CA GLY A 59 20.84 5.86 12.85
C GLY A 59 21.72 4.68 12.43
N LEU A 60 21.16 3.51 12.14
CA LEU A 60 21.91 2.40 11.58
C LEU A 60 22.23 2.66 10.09
N PRO A 61 23.47 2.49 9.61
CA PRO A 61 23.77 2.64 8.20
C PRO A 61 22.91 1.71 7.33
N PHE A 62 22.48 2.19 6.17
CA PHE A 62 21.57 1.48 5.26
C PHE A 62 21.97 0.03 4.97
N ARG A 63 23.26 -0.20 4.70
CA ARG A 63 23.77 -1.55 4.43
C ARG A 63 23.57 -2.48 5.62
N ASP A 64 23.90 -2.01 6.82
CA ASP A 64 23.83 -2.80 8.05
C ASP A 64 22.37 -3.05 8.44
N ALA A 65 21.49 -2.07 8.22
CA ALA A 65 20.05 -2.24 8.39
C ALA A 65 19.49 -3.34 7.49
N HIS A 66 19.83 -3.33 6.19
CA HIS A 66 19.40 -4.38 5.26
C HIS A 66 19.98 -5.76 5.60
N GLU A 67 21.21 -5.84 6.11
CA GLU A 67 21.80 -7.10 6.58
C GLU A 67 21.05 -7.64 7.81
N CYS A 68 20.79 -6.78 8.81
CA CYS A 68 19.98 -7.12 9.99
C CYS A 68 18.60 -7.64 9.58
N VAL A 69 17.91 -6.96 8.66
CA VAL A 69 16.60 -7.37 8.17
C VAL A 69 16.64 -8.70 7.42
N ALA A 70 17.68 -8.95 6.62
CA ALA A 70 17.82 -10.24 5.93
C ALA A 70 17.90 -11.41 6.92
N HIS A 71 18.57 -11.21 8.06
CA HIS A 71 18.64 -12.20 9.13
C HIS A 71 17.30 -12.38 9.83
N ALA A 72 16.58 -11.29 10.12
CA ALA A 72 15.24 -11.34 10.69
C ALA A 72 14.24 -12.07 9.78
N VAL A 73 14.24 -11.78 8.48
CA VAL A 73 13.38 -12.45 7.48
C VAL A 73 13.71 -13.93 7.39
N LYS A 74 15.00 -14.30 7.40
CA LYS A 74 15.42 -15.70 7.41
C LYS A 74 14.91 -16.43 8.65
N ALA A 75 14.95 -15.79 9.82
CA ALA A 75 14.44 -16.36 11.07
C ALA A 75 12.92 -16.50 11.07
N ALA A 76 12.18 -15.48 10.63
CA ALA A 76 10.73 -15.54 10.48
C ALA A 76 10.32 -16.67 9.53
N SER A 77 11.02 -16.77 8.39
CA SER A 77 10.80 -17.84 7.41
C SER A 77 11.10 -19.23 7.94
N SER A 78 12.13 -19.41 8.78
CA SER A 78 12.40 -20.73 9.37
C SER A 78 11.36 -21.14 10.42
N HIS A 79 10.70 -20.17 11.04
CA HIS A 79 9.61 -20.41 12.00
C HIS A 79 8.22 -20.42 11.37
N ALA A 80 8.13 -20.24 10.04
CA ALA A 80 6.89 -20.13 9.29
C ALA A 80 5.92 -19.07 9.85
N CYS A 81 6.47 -17.93 10.29
CA CYS A 81 5.73 -16.79 10.81
C CYS A 81 6.14 -15.49 10.10
N ASP A 82 5.34 -14.44 10.27
CA ASP A 82 5.67 -13.08 9.80
C ASP A 82 6.71 -12.40 10.72
N LEU A 83 7.35 -11.34 10.24
CA LEU A 83 8.20 -10.47 11.06
C LEU A 83 7.43 -9.87 12.24
N ALA A 84 6.17 -9.48 12.02
CA ALA A 84 5.31 -8.92 13.06
C ALA A 84 4.97 -9.94 14.17
N GLU A 85 5.14 -11.24 13.90
CA GLU A 85 4.86 -12.32 14.85
C GLU A 85 6.10 -12.72 15.67
N LEU A 86 7.29 -12.23 15.30
CA LEU A 86 8.49 -12.48 16.09
C LEU A 86 8.41 -11.73 17.43
N PRO A 87 8.74 -12.38 18.57
CA PRO A 87 8.80 -11.71 19.85
C PRO A 87 9.83 -10.58 19.87
N LEU A 88 9.56 -9.50 20.60
CA LEU A 88 10.45 -8.34 20.66
C LEU A 88 11.87 -8.71 21.07
N ALA A 89 12.02 -9.63 22.04
CA ALA A 89 13.33 -10.11 22.47
C ALA A 89 14.11 -10.82 21.35
N VAL A 90 13.41 -11.51 20.44
CA VAL A 90 14.05 -12.12 19.25
C VAL A 90 14.47 -11.04 18.27
N LEU A 91 13.61 -10.04 18.03
CA LEU A 91 13.91 -8.91 17.16
C LEU A 91 15.13 -8.12 17.67
N GLN A 92 15.17 -7.83 18.98
CA GLN A 92 16.30 -7.18 19.66
C GLN A 92 17.60 -7.98 19.58
N GLY A 93 17.51 -9.30 19.42
CA GLY A 93 18.65 -10.16 19.14
C GLY A 93 19.33 -9.87 17.79
N PHE A 94 18.61 -9.27 16.82
CA PHE A 94 19.21 -8.84 15.55
C PHE A 94 19.86 -7.45 15.66
N HIS A 95 19.22 -6.52 16.38
CA HIS A 95 19.82 -5.21 16.64
C HIS A 95 19.23 -4.53 17.89
N PRO A 96 20.05 -3.93 18.77
CA PRO A 96 19.57 -3.29 20.01
C PRO A 96 18.79 -1.98 19.79
N LEU A 97 18.81 -1.40 18.57
CA LEU A 97 17.98 -0.24 18.24
C LEU A 97 16.49 -0.59 18.06
N ILE A 98 16.15 -1.88 17.98
CA ILE A 98 14.77 -2.33 17.86
C ILE A 98 14.09 -2.23 19.22
N ASP A 99 12.94 -1.55 19.24
CA ASP A 99 12.12 -1.34 20.42
C ASP A 99 10.65 -1.71 20.11
N ALA A 100 9.77 -1.63 21.10
CA ALA A 100 8.37 -2.03 20.99
C ALA A 100 7.60 -1.29 19.87
N ASP A 101 8.07 -0.10 19.47
CA ASP A 101 7.54 0.69 18.34
C ASP A 101 7.74 0.02 16.97
N VAL A 102 8.57 -1.02 16.86
CA VAL A 102 8.82 -1.76 15.62
C VAL A 102 7.56 -2.38 15.03
N TYR A 103 6.60 -2.76 15.86
CA TYR A 103 5.37 -3.40 15.39
C TYR A 103 4.46 -2.43 14.62
N ASP A 104 4.64 -1.12 14.83
CA ASP A 104 3.91 -0.11 14.06
C ASP A 104 4.33 -0.18 12.58
N CYS A 105 5.63 -0.21 12.29
CA CYS A 105 6.13 -0.30 10.90
C CYS A 105 5.97 -1.69 10.28
N LEU A 106 5.91 -2.74 11.11
CA LEU A 106 5.64 -4.11 10.64
C LEU A 106 4.16 -4.39 10.36
N SER A 107 3.26 -3.47 10.71
CA SER A 107 1.84 -3.58 10.34
C SER A 107 1.59 -3.10 8.90
N LEU A 108 0.67 -3.74 8.20
CA LEU A 108 0.23 -3.29 6.86
C LEU A 108 -0.25 -1.84 6.86
N ARG A 109 -1.00 -1.45 7.89
CA ARG A 109 -1.53 -0.10 8.02
C ARG A 109 -0.39 0.90 8.25
N GLY A 110 0.55 0.60 9.15
CA GLY A 110 1.69 1.47 9.41
C GLY A 110 2.59 1.64 8.20
N SER A 111 2.87 0.54 7.47
CA SER A 111 3.59 0.59 6.19
C SER A 111 2.91 1.52 5.16
N LEU A 112 1.58 1.41 5.01
CA LEU A 112 0.81 2.30 4.14
C LEU A 112 0.85 3.77 4.59
N GLU A 113 0.63 4.04 5.87
CA GLU A 113 0.63 5.41 6.42
C GLU A 113 2.03 6.06 6.31
N ALA A 114 3.11 5.28 6.44
CA ALA A 114 4.48 5.78 6.31
C ALA A 114 4.79 6.34 4.92
N ARG A 115 4.09 5.89 3.87
CA ARG A 115 4.22 6.40 2.49
C ARG A 115 3.43 7.70 2.29
N SER A 116 3.68 8.69 3.16
CA SER A 116 2.95 9.96 3.25
C SER A 116 3.56 11.12 2.44
N THR A 117 4.63 10.87 1.68
CA THR A 117 5.23 11.85 0.76
C THR A 117 4.30 12.15 -0.42
N VAL A 118 4.54 13.25 -1.13
CA VAL A 118 3.73 13.64 -2.29
C VAL A 118 3.73 12.52 -3.34
N GLY A 119 2.55 12.00 -3.66
CA GLY A 119 2.38 10.89 -4.59
C GLY A 119 2.51 9.50 -3.96
N GLY A 120 2.72 9.41 -2.65
CA GLY A 120 2.74 8.17 -1.90
C GLY A 120 1.37 7.49 -1.76
N THR A 121 1.37 6.28 -1.21
CA THR A 121 0.19 5.41 -1.08
C THR A 121 -0.58 5.60 0.22
N ALA A 122 -0.14 6.48 1.12
CA ALA A 122 -0.89 6.79 2.34
C ALA A 122 -2.31 7.25 2.00
N PRO A 123 -3.35 6.84 2.76
CA PRO A 123 -4.73 7.21 2.48
C PRO A 123 -4.97 8.71 2.33
N ALA A 124 -4.24 9.52 3.11
CA ALA A 124 -4.29 10.99 3.00
C ALA A 124 -3.77 11.49 1.65
N GLN A 125 -2.66 10.93 1.15
CA GLN A 125 -2.08 11.28 -0.16
C GLN A 125 -2.98 10.83 -1.31
N VAL A 126 -3.57 9.63 -1.21
CA VAL A 126 -4.53 9.13 -2.21
C VAL A 126 -5.76 10.04 -2.28
N ARG A 127 -6.31 10.47 -1.14
CA ARG A 127 -7.45 11.43 -1.11
C ARG A 127 -7.07 12.77 -1.75
N LEU A 128 -5.91 13.31 -1.43
CA LEU A 128 -5.42 14.56 -2.02
C LEU A 128 -5.26 14.43 -3.54
N GLN A 129 -4.71 13.32 -4.01
CA GLN A 129 -4.53 13.07 -5.42
C GLN A 129 -5.88 12.90 -6.14
N LEU A 130 -6.84 12.20 -5.54
CA LEU A 130 -8.20 12.09 -6.08
C LEU A 130 -8.85 13.48 -6.25
N ALA A 131 -8.78 14.34 -5.24
CA ALA A 131 -9.32 15.71 -5.33
C ALA A 131 -8.66 16.50 -6.47
N ARG A 132 -7.33 16.46 -6.58
CA ARG A 132 -6.59 17.12 -7.66
C ARG A 132 -7.03 16.62 -9.05
N GLN A 133 -7.23 15.31 -9.21
CA GLN A 133 -7.64 14.75 -10.50
C GLN A 133 -9.09 15.08 -10.86
N ARG A 134 -9.99 15.11 -9.88
CA ARG A 134 -11.39 15.50 -10.10
C ARG A 134 -11.48 16.96 -10.55
N ALA A 135 -10.76 17.86 -9.89
CA ALA A 135 -10.64 19.26 -10.31
C ALA A 135 -10.10 19.39 -11.74
N ARG A 136 -9.02 18.65 -12.07
CA ARG A 136 -8.43 18.66 -13.41
C ARG A 136 -9.39 18.18 -14.51
N LEU A 137 -10.25 17.22 -14.18
CA LEU A 137 -11.22 16.63 -15.12
C LEU A 137 -12.56 17.38 -15.14
N GLY A 138 -12.75 18.41 -14.29
CA GLY A 138 -14.03 19.10 -14.14
C GLY A 138 -15.13 18.21 -13.55
N LEU A 139 -14.78 17.23 -12.72
CA LEU A 139 -15.69 16.26 -12.08
C LEU A 139 -16.05 16.65 -10.64
N ASP A 140 -15.66 17.83 -10.20
CA ASP A 140 -16.17 18.40 -8.95
C ASP A 140 -17.61 18.87 -9.23
N GLU A 141 -18.59 18.27 -8.57
CA GLU A 141 -19.94 18.85 -8.58
C GLU A 141 -19.86 20.27 -8.00
N PRO A 142 -20.60 21.25 -8.55
CA PRO A 142 -20.75 22.52 -7.86
C PRO A 142 -21.22 22.20 -6.45
N ALA A 143 -20.46 22.64 -5.44
CA ALA A 143 -20.85 22.51 -4.05
C ALA A 143 -22.32 22.91 -3.97
N ALA A 144 -23.19 21.96 -3.61
CA ALA A 144 -24.62 22.20 -3.50
C ALA A 144 -24.77 23.50 -2.71
N ALA A 145 -25.34 24.52 -3.36
CA ALA A 145 -25.59 25.80 -2.76
C ALA A 145 -26.45 25.55 -1.52
N THR A 146 -25.83 25.53 -0.35
CA THR A 146 -26.51 25.63 0.93
C THR A 146 -27.15 27.01 0.96
N ALA A 147 -28.42 27.05 0.57
CA ALA A 147 -29.39 28.08 0.89
C ALA A 147 -30.07 27.74 2.23
#